data_AF-A0A7Z2PXR1-F1
#
_entry.id   AF-A0A7Z2PXR1-F1
#
_cell.length_a   1.000
_cell.length_b   1.000
_cell.length_c   1.000
_cell.angle_alpha   90.00
_cell.angle_beta   90.00
_cell.angle_gamma   90.00
#
_symmetry.space_group_name_H-M   'P 1'
#
loop_
_entity.id
_entity.type
_entity.pdbx_description
1 polymer ?
#
loop_
_entity_poly.entity_id
_entity_poly.type
_entity_poly.pdbx_seq_one_letter_code
_entity_poly.pdbx_strand_id
1 'polypeptide(L)'
;MAKPSEYSKEIANQILQRIMDGEMLTGICREEGMPSRLTFYRWMNGREDLKNDYARARLAWADFWAERVIEVSFDDAGDFFIENGKAVADHARVQRARLQTDNIKWLVGKYAPRTYGDKPADDSESKNLTVSWQKIERVIIDPRHGQAPPPAQITYDPGPLPARVDPEILVRLVNMIKERVPRADQRSPDAVLDEVMGVIDRALIAEYGQPADASSANHAEVT
;
A
#
# COMPACT_ATOMS: atom_id res chain seq x y z
N MET A 1 33.83 14.43 10.82
CA MET A 1 34.11 15.88 11.03
C MET A 1 33.03 16.52 11.92
N ALA A 2 33.22 17.77 12.38
CA ALA A 2 32.25 18.45 13.23
C ALA A 2 31.02 18.91 12.43
N LYS A 3 29.80 18.73 12.97
CA LYS A 3 28.57 19.21 12.32
C LYS A 3 28.47 20.74 12.42
N PRO A 4 28.02 21.44 11.36
CA PRO A 4 27.83 22.89 11.41
C PRO A 4 26.86 23.28 12.53
N SER A 5 27.24 24.30 13.31
CA SER A 5 26.42 24.86 14.39
C SER A 5 25.90 26.27 14.06
N GLU A 6 26.71 27.06 13.34
CA GLU A 6 26.35 28.39 12.85
C GLU A 6 25.50 28.33 11.59
N TYR A 7 24.59 29.28 11.45
CA TYR A 7 23.70 29.36 10.30
C TYR A 7 24.47 29.67 9.03
N SER A 8 24.30 28.82 8.02
CA SER A 8 24.68 29.08 6.63
C SER A 8 23.42 29.05 5.77
N LYS A 9 23.24 30.08 4.95
CA LYS A 9 22.12 30.18 4.02
C LYS A 9 22.22 29.11 2.93
N GLU A 10 23.43 28.82 2.49
CA GLU A 10 23.75 27.83 1.46
C GLU A 10 23.32 26.43 1.94
N ILE A 11 23.72 26.05 3.16
CA ILE A 11 23.34 24.78 3.77
C ILE A 11 21.83 24.72 4.00
N ALA A 12 21.22 25.81 4.49
CA ALA A 12 19.78 25.87 4.70
C ALA A 12 19.00 25.66 3.38
N ASN A 13 19.41 26.34 2.30
CA ASN A 13 18.81 26.19 0.98
C ASN A 13 19.00 24.77 0.42
N GLN A 14 20.17 24.17 0.63
CA GLN A 14 20.42 22.79 0.23
C GLN A 14 19.49 21.81 0.94
N ILE A 15 19.27 21.99 2.26
CA ILE A 15 18.33 21.16 3.02
C ILE A 15 16.90 21.35 2.49
N LEU A 16 16.49 22.59 2.24
CA LEU A 16 15.16 22.89 1.71
C LEU A 16 14.95 22.25 0.34
N GLN A 17 15.93 22.33 -0.57
CA GLN A 17 15.86 21.71 -1.89
C GLN A 17 15.65 20.20 -1.78
N ARG A 18 16.45 19.53 -0.96
CA ARG A 18 16.33 18.08 -0.75
C ARG A 18 14.99 17.67 -0.14
N ILE A 19 14.43 18.51 0.74
CA ILE A 19 13.06 18.30 1.24
C ILE A 19 12.06 18.43 0.09
N MET A 20 12.18 19.42 -0.79
CA MET A 20 11.30 19.52 -1.95
C MET A 20 11.41 18.29 -2.87
N ASP A 21 12.60 17.71 -2.98
CA ASP A 21 12.89 16.48 -3.74
C ASP A 21 12.49 15.18 -2.99
N GLY A 22 11.69 15.30 -1.92
CA GLY A 22 11.07 14.17 -1.23
C GLY A 22 11.81 13.64 -0.01
N GLU A 23 12.99 14.16 0.33
CA GLU A 23 13.73 13.66 1.49
C GLU A 23 13.20 14.16 2.83
N MET A 24 13.38 13.35 3.86
CA MET A 24 13.05 13.75 5.23
C MET A 24 14.22 14.48 5.87
N LEU A 25 13.93 15.56 6.61
CA LEU A 25 14.92 16.32 7.40
C LEU A 25 15.80 15.41 8.26
N THR A 26 15.24 14.36 8.86
CA THR A 26 16.03 13.41 9.68
C THR A 26 17.07 12.65 8.86
N GLY A 27 16.75 12.28 7.61
CA GLY A 27 17.70 11.64 6.69
C GLY A 27 18.83 12.59 6.33
N ILE A 28 18.47 13.79 5.87
CA ILE A 28 19.42 14.85 5.49
C ILE A 28 20.37 15.18 6.66
N CYS A 29 19.84 15.42 7.86
CA CYS A 29 20.64 15.78 9.03
C CYS A 29 21.55 14.65 9.56
N ARG A 30 21.41 13.40 9.07
CA ARG A 30 22.32 12.30 9.45
C ARG A 30 23.66 12.39 8.73
N GLU A 31 23.68 12.95 7.52
CA GLU A 31 24.87 13.01 6.68
C GLU A 31 25.99 13.88 7.24
N GLU A 32 27.21 13.62 6.76
CA GLU A 32 28.38 14.44 7.06
C GLU A 32 28.26 15.81 6.37
N GLY A 33 28.69 16.86 7.04
CA GLY A 33 28.54 18.23 6.56
C GLY A 33 27.15 18.84 6.78
N MET A 34 26.15 18.06 7.21
CA MET A 34 24.81 18.57 7.52
C MET A 34 24.66 18.95 9.00
N PRO A 35 23.89 20.02 9.31
CA PRO A 35 23.63 20.41 10.68
C PRO A 35 22.78 19.34 11.38
N SER A 36 22.89 19.29 12.70
CA SER A 36 21.98 18.44 13.48
C SER A 36 20.54 18.94 13.34
N ARG A 37 19.57 18.04 13.54
CA ARG A 37 18.14 18.41 13.54
C ARG A 37 17.84 19.52 14.54
N LEU A 38 18.44 19.47 15.73
CA LEU A 38 18.30 20.50 16.77
C LEU A 38 18.85 21.85 16.29
N THR A 39 20.01 21.84 15.64
CA THR A 39 20.64 23.03 15.07
C THR A 39 19.73 23.68 14.01
N PHE A 40 19.17 22.88 13.10
CA PHE A 40 18.27 23.39 12.06
C PHE A 40 17.00 24.01 12.65
N TYR A 41 16.38 23.37 13.65
CA TYR A 41 15.26 23.97 14.38
C TYR A 41 15.64 25.27 15.09
N ARG A 42 16.85 25.35 15.68
CA ARG A 42 17.37 26.59 16.27
C ARG A 42 17.50 27.70 15.24
N TRP A 43 17.97 27.40 14.03
CA TRP A 43 18.04 28.38 12.95
C TRP A 43 16.65 28.89 12.57
N MET A 44 15.66 28.01 12.41
CA MET A 44 14.28 28.40 12.10
C MET A 44 13.64 29.27 13.20
N ASN A 45 13.91 28.99 14.47
CA ASN A 45 13.40 29.80 15.57
C ASN A 45 13.96 31.23 15.58
N GLY A 46 15.16 31.44 15.02
CA GLY A 46 15.79 32.76 14.92
C GLY A 46 15.50 33.50 13.62
N ARG A 47 14.81 32.89 12.65
CA ARG A 47 14.68 33.36 11.26
C ARG A 47 13.31 33.01 10.67
N GLU A 48 12.42 33.99 10.61
CA GLU A 48 11.06 33.80 10.09
C GLU A 48 11.05 33.52 8.57
N ASP A 49 11.99 34.07 7.82
CA ASP A 49 12.20 33.77 6.39
C ASP A 49 12.46 32.29 6.16
N LEU A 50 13.41 31.70 6.90
CA LEU A 50 13.74 30.28 6.80
C LEU A 50 12.55 29.39 7.21
N LYS A 51 11.79 29.80 8.22
CA LYS A 51 10.61 29.09 8.69
C LYS A 51 9.50 29.08 7.63
N ASN A 52 9.29 30.21 6.95
CA ASN A 52 8.33 30.30 5.83
C ASN A 52 8.81 29.46 4.63
N ASP A 53 10.10 29.51 4.31
CA ASP A 53 10.69 28.69 3.25
C ASP A 53 10.54 27.20 3.55
N TYR A 54 10.75 26.81 4.80
CA TYR A 54 10.54 25.43 5.26
C TYR A 54 9.07 25.00 5.15
N ALA A 55 8.12 25.86 5.49
CA ALA A 55 6.71 25.57 5.30
C ALA A 55 6.36 25.36 3.81
N ARG A 56 6.91 26.19 2.91
CA ARG A 56 6.76 26.02 1.45
C ARG A 56 7.42 24.73 0.96
N ALA A 57 8.61 24.41 1.44
CA ALA A 57 9.29 23.16 1.10
C ALA A 57 8.49 21.93 1.55
N ARG A 58 7.76 22.01 2.67
CA ARG A 58 6.87 20.93 3.12
C ARG A 58 5.61 20.77 2.27
N LEU A 59 5.09 21.85 1.69
CA LEU A 59 4.02 21.76 0.70
C LEU A 59 4.53 21.09 -0.58
N ALA A 60 5.68 21.51 -1.11
CA ALA A 60 6.29 20.89 -2.28
C ALA A 60 6.67 19.42 -2.05
N TRP A 61 7.16 19.06 -0.85
CA TRP A 61 7.37 17.66 -0.44
C TRP A 61 6.06 16.87 -0.55
N ALA A 62 4.93 17.47 -0.18
CA ALA A 62 3.63 16.81 -0.26
C ALA A 62 3.20 16.58 -1.71
N ASP A 63 3.40 17.57 -2.59
CA ASP A 63 3.12 17.46 -4.02
C ASP A 63 4.00 16.37 -4.67
N PHE A 64 5.30 16.38 -4.40
CA PHE A 64 6.26 15.38 -4.89
C PHE A 64 5.83 13.95 -4.55
N TRP A 65 5.47 13.71 -3.28
CA TRP A 65 5.05 12.38 -2.86
C TRP A 65 3.63 12.03 -3.30
N ALA A 66 2.73 13.00 -3.47
CA ALA A 66 1.40 12.75 -4.01
C ALA A 66 1.46 12.20 -5.44
N GLU A 67 2.41 12.64 -6.25
CA GLU A 67 2.65 12.09 -7.60
C GLU A 67 3.34 10.72 -7.52
N ARG A 68 4.38 10.58 -6.68
CA ARG A 68 5.20 9.35 -6.64
C ARG A 68 4.60 8.18 -5.88
N VAL A 69 3.64 8.40 -4.98
CA VAL A 69 3.05 7.32 -4.16
C VAL A 69 2.41 6.23 -5.03
N ILE A 70 1.90 6.62 -6.20
CA ILE A 70 1.35 5.70 -7.20
C ILE A 70 2.46 4.81 -7.77
N GLU A 71 3.61 5.37 -8.13
CA GLU A 71 4.77 4.60 -8.62
C GLU A 71 5.21 3.55 -7.60
N VAL A 72 5.26 3.93 -6.31
CA VAL A 72 5.61 2.99 -5.21
C VAL A 72 4.58 1.87 -5.07
N SER A 73 3.31 2.16 -5.32
CA SER A 73 2.23 1.17 -5.21
C SER A 73 2.23 0.17 -6.38
N PHE A 74 2.72 0.57 -7.55
CA PHE A 74 2.80 -0.27 -8.75
C PHE A 74 4.15 -0.99 -8.92
N ASP A 75 5.14 -0.72 -8.06
CA ASP A 75 6.44 -1.40 -8.08
C ASP A 75 6.31 -2.83 -7.53
N ASP A 76 6.15 -3.80 -8.43
CA ASP A 76 6.10 -5.24 -8.13
C ASP A 76 7.50 -5.89 -8.07
N ALA A 77 8.56 -5.09 -8.27
CA ALA A 77 9.91 -5.61 -8.39
C ALA A 77 10.37 -6.28 -7.09
N GLY A 78 10.54 -7.60 -7.12
CA GLY A 78 10.98 -8.39 -5.97
C GLY A 78 9.86 -8.78 -5.01
N ASP A 79 8.58 -8.57 -5.38
CA ASP A 79 7.45 -9.13 -4.65
C ASP A 79 7.32 -10.64 -4.85
N PHE A 80 7.94 -11.18 -5.92
CA PHE A 80 8.04 -12.61 -6.17
C PHE A 80 9.49 -13.02 -6.35
N PHE A 81 9.84 -14.16 -5.77
CA PHE A 81 11.12 -14.81 -5.99
C PHE A 81 10.92 -16.31 -6.23
N ILE A 82 11.90 -16.94 -6.90
CA ILE A 82 11.85 -18.38 -7.16
C ILE A 82 12.59 -19.09 -6.03
N GLU A 83 11.87 -19.93 -5.31
CA GLU A 83 12.42 -20.83 -4.31
C GLU A 83 12.03 -22.26 -4.68
N ASN A 84 13.02 -23.14 -4.87
CA ASN A 84 12.82 -24.54 -5.25
C ASN A 84 11.96 -24.75 -6.51
N GLY A 85 12.12 -23.87 -7.51
CA GLY A 85 11.37 -23.95 -8.77
C GLY A 85 9.91 -23.50 -8.69
N LYS A 86 9.47 -22.98 -7.54
CA LYS A 86 8.14 -22.39 -7.33
C LYS A 86 8.27 -20.88 -7.13
N ALA A 87 7.32 -20.12 -7.67
CA ALA A 87 7.19 -18.70 -7.37
C ALA A 87 6.59 -18.54 -5.96
N VAL A 88 7.30 -17.82 -5.09
CA VAL A 88 6.88 -17.50 -3.73
C VAL A 88 6.77 -15.98 -3.60
N ALA A 89 5.70 -15.51 -2.98
CA ALA A 89 5.47 -14.08 -2.74
C ALA A 89 6.20 -13.61 -1.46
N ASP A 90 6.92 -12.49 -1.54
CA ASP A 90 7.46 -11.78 -0.39
C ASP A 90 6.38 -10.89 0.25
N HIS A 91 5.57 -11.50 1.10
CA HIS A 91 4.54 -10.78 1.85
C HIS A 91 5.12 -9.65 2.72
N ALA A 92 6.36 -9.76 3.21
CA ALA A 92 6.96 -8.72 4.03
C ALA A 92 7.24 -7.46 3.20
N ARG A 93 7.65 -7.64 1.94
CA ARG A 93 7.86 -6.54 1.00
C ARG A 93 6.55 -5.85 0.64
N VAL A 94 5.52 -6.62 0.26
CA VAL A 94 4.19 -6.08 -0.06
C VAL A 94 3.60 -5.29 1.11
N GLN A 95 3.69 -5.82 2.34
CA GLN A 95 3.20 -5.12 3.53
C GLN A 95 4.01 -3.85 3.85
N ARG A 96 5.31 -3.84 3.55
CA ARG A 96 6.15 -2.65 3.68
C ARG A 96 5.74 -1.56 2.68
N ALA A 97 5.51 -1.91 1.41
CA ALA A 97 5.06 -0.97 0.38
C ALA A 97 3.69 -0.36 0.73
N ARG A 98 2.76 -1.19 1.21
CA ARG A 98 1.48 -0.72 1.75
C ARG A 98 1.66 0.28 2.90
N LEU A 99 2.47 -0.08 3.90
CA LEU A 99 2.73 0.79 5.05
C LEU A 99 3.40 2.11 4.63
N GLN A 100 4.29 2.09 3.65
CA GLN A 100 4.89 3.29 3.09
C GLN A 100 3.84 4.19 2.45
N THR A 101 2.99 3.64 1.59
CA THR A 101 1.89 4.34 0.92
C THR A 101 0.92 4.98 1.92
N ASP A 102 0.51 4.23 2.95
CA ASP A 102 -0.38 4.72 4.00
C ASP A 102 0.26 5.87 4.79
N ASN A 103 1.54 5.74 5.15
CA ASN A 103 2.28 6.80 5.85
C ASN A 103 2.44 8.06 4.97
N ILE A 104 2.72 7.89 3.68
CA ILE A 104 2.81 9.01 2.73
C ILE A 104 1.46 9.72 2.62
N LYS A 105 0.37 8.98 2.39
CA LYS A 105 -0.99 9.53 2.33
C LYS A 105 -1.31 10.35 3.58
N TRP A 106 -1.03 9.80 4.76
CA TRP A 106 -1.24 10.50 6.02
C TRP A 106 -0.40 11.78 6.13
N LEU A 107 0.90 11.72 5.81
CA LEU A 107 1.80 12.88 5.88
C LEU A 107 1.44 13.98 4.88
N VAL A 108 1.13 13.61 3.63
CA VAL A 108 0.69 14.55 2.58
C VAL A 108 -0.58 15.29 3.03
N GLY A 109 -1.56 14.58 3.59
CA GLY A 109 -2.77 15.18 4.16
C GLY A 109 -2.50 16.11 5.36
N LYS A 110 -1.43 15.88 6.13
CA LYS A 110 -1.02 16.76 7.24
C LYS A 110 -0.24 17.98 6.78
N TYR A 111 0.63 17.85 5.79
CA TYR A 111 1.44 18.97 5.29
C TYR A 111 0.66 19.89 4.36
N ALA A 112 -0.26 19.34 3.56
CA ALA A 112 -1.08 20.08 2.61
C ALA A 112 -2.58 19.77 2.78
N PRO A 113 -3.17 20.06 3.97
CA PRO A 113 -4.55 19.69 4.30
C PRO A 113 -5.60 20.36 3.40
N ARG A 114 -5.29 21.53 2.83
CA ARG A 114 -6.19 22.22 1.90
C ARG A 114 -6.34 21.49 0.57
N THR A 115 -5.27 20.86 0.10
CA THR A 115 -5.21 20.20 -1.22
C THR A 115 -5.54 18.72 -1.10
N TYR A 116 -4.92 18.03 -0.13
CA TYR A 116 -4.97 16.57 0.02
C TYR A 116 -5.59 16.10 1.35
N GLY A 117 -6.09 17.01 2.17
CA GLY A 117 -6.80 16.63 3.39
C GLY A 117 -8.17 16.04 3.08
N ASP A 118 -8.62 15.13 3.95
CA ASP A 118 -9.96 14.58 3.87
C ASP A 118 -10.99 15.70 3.99
N LYS A 119 -11.83 15.86 2.96
CA LYS A 119 -12.99 16.75 3.02
C LYS A 119 -14.10 15.99 3.75
N PRO A 120 -14.77 16.59 4.75
CA PRO A 120 -15.96 15.99 5.31
C PRO A 120 -16.95 15.75 4.17
N ALA A 121 -17.61 14.59 4.17
CA ALA A 121 -18.67 14.33 3.22
C ALA A 121 -19.75 15.41 3.39
N ASP A 122 -19.90 16.27 2.38
CA ASP A 122 -21.05 17.15 2.28
C ASP A 122 -22.27 16.25 1.97
N ASP A 123 -23.02 15.87 3.01
CA ASP A 123 -24.40 15.38 2.84
C ASP A 123 -25.26 16.57 2.38
N SER A 124 -25.09 16.99 1.13
CA SER A 124 -25.86 18.09 0.53
C SER A 124 -27.24 17.60 0.09
N GLU A 125 -28.09 17.25 1.05
CA GLU A 125 -29.52 17.44 0.89
C GLU A 125 -29.85 18.82 1.47
N SER A 126 -30.13 19.78 0.58
CA SER A 126 -30.40 21.19 0.88
C SER A 126 -31.26 21.41 2.14
N LYS A 127 -30.63 21.66 3.29
CA LYS A 127 -31.32 22.02 4.52
C LYS A 127 -30.60 23.18 5.21
N ASN A 128 -31.22 24.35 5.09
CA ASN A 128 -31.25 25.43 6.08
C ASN A 128 -30.20 25.33 7.20
N LEU A 129 -29.19 26.20 7.12
CA LEU A 129 -28.11 26.39 8.10
C LEU A 129 -28.68 26.48 9.52
N THR A 130 -28.76 25.32 10.20
CA THR A 130 -29.02 25.23 11.63
C THR A 130 -27.68 25.00 12.28
N VAL A 131 -27.10 26.07 12.82
CA VAL A 131 -25.90 25.96 13.66
C VAL A 131 -26.31 25.24 14.94
N SER A 132 -25.98 23.94 15.04
CA SER A 132 -26.12 23.20 16.29
C SER A 132 -24.75 23.09 16.97
N TRP A 133 -24.68 23.54 18.21
CA TRP A 133 -23.50 23.39 19.05
C TRP A 133 -23.54 22.01 19.69
N GLN A 134 -22.71 21.09 19.21
CA GLN A 134 -22.51 19.83 19.93
C GLN A 134 -21.46 20.02 21.02
N LYS A 135 -21.89 19.78 22.27
CA LYS A 135 -21.02 19.75 23.44
C LYS A 135 -20.03 18.60 23.29
N ILE A 136 -18.74 18.91 23.15
CA ILE A 136 -17.68 17.90 23.12
C ILE A 136 -17.41 17.45 24.56
N GLU A 137 -17.97 16.30 24.96
CA GLU A 137 -17.59 15.63 26.20
C GLU A 137 -16.40 14.71 25.94
N ARG A 138 -15.24 15.05 26.50
CA ARG A 138 -14.05 14.21 26.44
C ARG A 138 -14.13 13.16 27.55
N VAL A 139 -14.38 11.91 27.19
CA VAL A 139 -14.32 10.77 28.11
C VAL A 139 -12.86 10.30 28.20
N ILE A 140 -12.32 10.26 29.41
CA ILE A 140 -11.01 9.65 29.68
C ILE A 140 -11.21 8.13 29.59
N ILE A 141 -10.68 7.51 28.55
CA ILE A 141 -10.64 6.05 28.42
C ILE A 141 -9.41 5.55 29.19
N ASP A 142 -9.63 4.68 30.18
CA ASP A 142 -8.56 3.97 30.88
C ASP A 142 -7.83 3.05 29.86
N PRO A 143 -6.52 3.20 29.64
CA PRO A 143 -5.77 2.43 28.65
C PRO A 143 -5.68 0.93 28.95
N ARG A 144 -6.25 0.45 30.06
CA ARG A 144 -6.25 -0.98 30.43
C ARG A 144 -7.46 -1.76 29.92
N HIS A 145 -8.45 -1.11 29.31
CA HIS A 145 -9.60 -1.78 28.72
C HIS A 145 -9.89 -1.28 27.30
N GLY A 146 -9.63 -2.15 26.32
CA GLY A 146 -10.06 -1.97 24.94
C GLY A 146 -8.92 -1.68 23.98
N GLN A 147 -8.12 -2.70 23.67
CA GLN A 147 -7.40 -2.72 22.41
C GLN A 147 -8.46 -2.66 21.32
N ALA A 148 -8.52 -1.56 20.56
CA ALA A 148 -9.40 -1.48 19.40
C ALA A 148 -9.12 -2.73 18.55
N PRO A 149 -10.16 -3.49 18.11
CA PRO A 149 -9.93 -4.65 17.29
C PRO A 149 -9.12 -4.21 16.06
N PRO A 150 -8.11 -4.99 15.64
CA PRO A 150 -7.39 -4.68 14.42
C PRO A 150 -8.41 -4.50 13.27
N PRO A 151 -8.16 -3.57 12.34
CA PRO A 151 -9.07 -3.33 11.22
C PRO A 151 -9.36 -4.67 10.53
N ALA A 152 -10.65 -4.92 10.24
CA ALA A 152 -11.09 -6.17 9.65
C ALA A 152 -10.26 -6.47 8.39
N GLN A 153 -9.47 -7.53 8.44
CA GLN A 153 -8.85 -8.08 7.24
C GLN A 153 -10.00 -8.64 6.41
N ILE A 154 -10.26 -8.04 5.25
CA ILE A 154 -11.17 -8.61 4.25
C ILE A 154 -10.42 -9.81 3.70
N THR A 155 -10.67 -10.98 4.28
CA THR A 155 -10.18 -12.25 3.75
C THR A 155 -11.14 -12.69 2.65
N TYR A 156 -10.69 -12.80 1.41
CA TYR A 156 -11.41 -13.44 0.32
C TYR A 156 -11.67 -14.91 0.68
N ASP A 157 -12.92 -15.20 1.03
CA ASP A 157 -13.43 -16.55 1.28
C ASP A 157 -14.36 -16.93 0.11
N PRO A 158 -13.89 -17.71 -0.88
CA PRO A 158 -14.72 -18.11 -2.02
C PRO A 158 -15.85 -19.09 -1.64
N GLY A 159 -15.97 -19.47 -0.37
CA GLY A 159 -16.96 -20.42 0.10
C GLY A 159 -16.64 -21.87 -0.28
N PRO A 160 -17.41 -22.85 0.23
CA PRO A 160 -17.18 -24.25 -0.06
C PRO A 160 -17.53 -24.58 -1.52
N LEU A 161 -16.71 -25.42 -2.15
CA LEU A 161 -17.02 -25.99 -3.47
C LEU A 161 -18.41 -26.64 -3.45
N PRO A 162 -19.19 -26.52 -4.53
CA PRO A 162 -20.51 -27.15 -4.60
C PRO A 162 -20.37 -28.67 -4.40
N ALA A 163 -21.16 -29.20 -3.46
CA ALA A 163 -21.09 -30.61 -3.05
C ALA A 163 -21.40 -31.61 -4.18
N ARG A 164 -21.98 -31.14 -5.28
CA ARG A 164 -22.22 -31.93 -6.49
C ARG A 164 -22.12 -31.04 -7.72
N VAL A 165 -21.27 -31.42 -8.66
CA VAL A 165 -21.25 -30.81 -9.99
C VAL A 165 -22.47 -31.35 -10.75
N ASP A 166 -23.27 -30.47 -11.33
CA ASP A 166 -24.42 -30.85 -12.14
C ASP A 166 -23.97 -31.82 -13.26
N PRO A 167 -24.61 -33.00 -13.42
CA PRO A 167 -24.28 -33.94 -14.49
C PRO A 167 -24.29 -33.30 -15.88
N GLU A 168 -25.13 -32.28 -16.12
CA GLU A 168 -25.19 -31.56 -17.39
C GLU A 168 -23.91 -30.74 -17.65
N ILE A 169 -23.32 -30.15 -16.60
CA ILE A 169 -22.05 -29.41 -16.67
C ILE A 169 -20.90 -30.37 -16.98
N LEU A 170 -20.87 -31.55 -16.36
CA LEU A 170 -19.84 -32.56 -16.62
C LEU A 170 -19.90 -33.08 -18.07
N VAL A 171 -21.10 -33.34 -18.59
CA VAL A 171 -21.28 -33.78 -19.98
C VAL A 171 -20.82 -32.69 -20.95
N ARG A 172 -21.16 -31.42 -20.68
CA ARG A 172 -20.76 -30.29 -21.51
C ARG A 172 -19.24 -30.09 -21.50
N LEU A 173 -18.60 -30.23 -20.33
CA LEU A 173 -17.15 -30.18 -20.17
C LEU A 173 -16.45 -31.30 -20.94
N VAL A 174 -16.92 -32.55 -20.80
CA VAL A 174 -16.35 -33.71 -21.49
C VAL A 174 -16.48 -33.58 -23.01
N ASN A 175 -17.61 -33.09 -23.52
CA ASN A 175 -17.79 -32.87 -24.96
C ASN A 175 -16.88 -31.76 -25.50
N MET A 176 -16.72 -30.66 -24.75
CA MET A 176 -15.78 -29.60 -25.10
C MET A 176 -14.34 -30.10 -25.19
N ILE A 177 -13.91 -30.95 -24.25
CA ILE A 177 -12.58 -31.57 -24.26
C ILE A 177 -12.44 -32.48 -25.49
N LYS A 178 -13.43 -33.33 -25.78
CA LYS A 178 -13.41 -34.25 -26.93
C LYS A 178 -13.38 -33.55 -28.30
N GLU A 179 -13.92 -32.34 -28.41
CA GLU A 179 -13.95 -31.56 -29.64
C GLU A 179 -12.68 -30.73 -29.87
N ARG A 180 -12.02 -30.29 -28.79
CA ARG A 180 -10.85 -29.40 -28.86
C ARG A 180 -9.52 -30.11 -28.70
N VAL A 181 -9.49 -31.28 -28.07
CA VAL A 181 -8.27 -32.10 -27.96
C VAL A 181 -8.04 -32.87 -29.27
N PRO A 182 -6.90 -32.70 -29.95
CA PRO A 182 -6.58 -33.43 -31.16
C PRO A 182 -6.54 -34.94 -30.90
N ARG A 183 -7.33 -35.73 -31.65
CA ARG A 183 -7.42 -37.19 -31.46
C ARG A 183 -6.15 -37.96 -31.83
N ALA A 184 -5.17 -37.30 -32.45
CA ALA A 184 -3.91 -37.87 -32.92
C ALA A 184 -2.70 -37.20 -32.24
N ASP A 185 -2.85 -36.83 -30.97
CA ASP A 185 -1.76 -36.29 -30.18
C ASP A 185 -0.83 -37.42 -29.69
N GLN A 186 0.48 -37.30 -29.93
CA GLN A 186 1.48 -38.29 -29.51
C GLN A 186 1.90 -38.12 -28.04
N ARG A 187 1.41 -37.06 -27.39
CA ARG A 187 1.67 -36.76 -25.98
C ARG A 187 0.87 -37.70 -25.09
N SER A 188 1.39 -37.98 -23.89
CA SER A 188 0.69 -38.82 -22.92
C SER A 188 -0.65 -38.18 -22.51
N PRO A 189 -1.68 -38.98 -22.19
CA PRO A 189 -3.00 -38.47 -21.79
C PRO A 189 -2.92 -37.42 -20.66
N ASP A 190 -1.99 -37.59 -19.73
CA ASP A 190 -1.79 -36.69 -18.59
C ASP A 190 -1.26 -35.32 -19.03
N ALA A 191 -0.31 -35.27 -19.97
CA ALA A 191 0.26 -34.01 -20.45
C ALA A 191 -0.76 -33.15 -21.22
N VAL A 192 -1.69 -33.81 -21.92
CA VAL A 192 -2.79 -33.13 -22.62
C VAL A 192 -3.82 -32.62 -21.61
N LEU A 193 -4.10 -33.39 -20.56
CA LEU A 193 -5.01 -32.99 -19.49
C LEU A 193 -4.47 -31.78 -18.72
N ASP A 194 -3.17 -31.76 -18.40
CA ASP A 194 -2.51 -30.65 -17.72
C ASP A 194 -2.57 -29.35 -18.55
N GLU A 195 -2.36 -29.45 -19.87
CA GLU A 195 -2.48 -28.30 -20.77
C GLU A 195 -3.92 -27.76 -20.81
N VAL A 196 -4.91 -28.65 -20.94
CA VAL A 196 -6.33 -28.28 -20.95
C VAL A 196 -6.73 -27.64 -19.63
N MET A 197 -6.34 -28.23 -18.50
CA MET A 197 -6.63 -27.68 -17.17
C MET A 197 -5.92 -26.34 -16.97
N GLY A 198 -4.69 -26.16 -17.44
CA GLY A 198 -3.99 -24.87 -17.39
C GLY A 198 -4.58 -23.79 -18.30
N VAL A 199 -5.25 -24.15 -19.39
CA VAL A 199 -6.03 -23.20 -20.21
C VAL A 199 -7.32 -22.81 -19.49
N ILE A 200 -8.04 -23.78 -18.92
CA ILE A 200 -9.28 -23.54 -18.17
C ILE A 200 -8.98 -22.67 -16.94
N ASP A 201 -7.91 -22.97 -16.20
CA ASP A 201 -7.49 -22.21 -15.02
C ASP A 201 -7.14 -20.77 -15.39
N ARG A 202 -6.36 -20.55 -16.45
CA ARG A 202 -6.07 -19.19 -16.96
C ARG A 202 -7.32 -18.43 -17.38
N ALA A 203 -8.29 -19.11 -18.02
CA ALA A 203 -9.53 -18.50 -18.43
C ALA A 203 -10.44 -18.16 -17.23
N LEU A 204 -10.52 -19.05 -16.23
CA LEU A 204 -11.28 -18.82 -15.01
C LEU A 204 -10.66 -17.73 -14.14
N ILE A 205 -9.33 -17.67 -14.06
CA ILE A 205 -8.61 -16.59 -13.38
C ILE A 205 -8.81 -15.26 -14.13
N ALA A 206 -8.79 -15.27 -15.45
CA ALA A 206 -9.03 -14.07 -16.24
C ALA A 206 -10.47 -13.53 -16.11
N GLU A 207 -11.46 -14.42 -15.99
CA GLU A 207 -12.88 -14.06 -15.98
C GLU A 207 -13.46 -13.85 -14.57
N TYR A 208 -13.01 -14.64 -13.59
CA TYR A 208 -13.56 -14.69 -12.23
C TYR A 208 -12.53 -14.42 -11.12
N GLY A 209 -11.24 -14.35 -11.46
CA GLY A 209 -10.22 -13.97 -10.49
C GLY A 209 -10.36 -12.51 -10.08
N GLN A 210 -10.94 -12.24 -8.91
CA GLN A 210 -10.61 -11.02 -8.18
C GLN A 210 -9.43 -11.29 -7.26
N PRO A 211 -8.48 -10.34 -7.13
CA PRO A 211 -7.16 -10.65 -6.62
C PRO A 211 -7.17 -10.90 -5.09
N ALA A 212 -6.63 -12.07 -4.74
CA ALA A 212 -6.15 -12.50 -3.42
C ALA A 212 -7.19 -12.81 -2.33
N ASP A 213 -7.31 -14.11 -1.97
CA ASP A 213 -6.65 -14.64 -0.77
C ASP A 213 -6.44 -16.16 -0.86
N ALA A 214 -5.18 -16.57 -0.73
CA ALA A 214 -4.77 -17.95 -0.50
C ALA A 214 -3.94 -17.99 0.80
N SER A 215 -4.59 -17.64 1.92
CA SER A 215 -4.14 -18.04 3.24
C SER A 215 -4.98 -19.24 3.64
N SER A 216 -4.38 -20.43 3.67
CA SER A 216 -4.42 -21.36 4.83
C SER A 216 -4.11 -22.80 4.44
N ALA A 217 -3.34 -23.44 5.34
CA ALA A 217 -3.06 -24.88 5.48
C ALA A 217 -2.13 -25.49 4.43
N ASN A 218 -0.84 -25.75 4.68
CA ASN A 218 -0.19 -26.24 5.91
C ASN A 218 -0.89 -27.48 6.49
N HIS A 219 -0.41 -28.68 6.14
CA HIS A 219 -0.39 -29.84 7.04
C HIS A 219 0.56 -30.94 6.53
N ALA A 220 1.64 -31.14 7.28
CA ALA A 220 2.38 -32.39 7.54
C ALA A 220 3.66 -31.95 8.29
N GLU A 221 3.73 -31.93 9.62
CA GLU A 221 3.88 -33.12 10.48
C GLU A 221 4.56 -34.30 9.77
N VAL A 222 5.76 -34.66 10.19
CA VAL A 222 6.01 -35.75 11.16
C VAL A 222 7.51 -35.84 11.45
N THR A 223 7.90 -35.52 12.69
CA THR A 223 8.40 -36.53 13.63
C THR A 223 8.00 -36.13 15.05
#